data_AF-A0A662BK10-F1
#
_entry.id   AF-A0A662BK10-F1
#
_cell.length_a   1.000
_cell.length_b   1.000
_cell.length_c   1.000
_cell.angle_alpha   90.00
_cell.angle_beta   90.00
_cell.angle_gamma   90.00
#
_symmetry.space_group_name_H-M   'P 1'
#
loop_
_entity.id
_entity.type
_entity.pdbx_description
1 polymer ?
#
loop_
_entity_poly.entity_id
_entity_poly.type
_entity_poly.pdbx_seq_one_letter_code
_entity_poly.pdbx_strand_id
1 'polypeptide(L)'
;MSTLLLSKEERGIIIFHIWKSLPYNTRIGLSIFLIFIGFVIQYYSYAAMPGALFILGGNLLLLVKGYDNRIKLAGYKAAAEWIKTDTEQLENIVELNKKVKKWDTSATDISNPMGIAFFILTVIVIFFMYVYSLGTYNPPLQIASINIAVLLFPHWFTGIKRITTTPKLINKINLYQRLMRGFKEELINDKISFMMWVKGEEQKLPSDVKMKIEFANQPEGLLGMYAQISMNNVQGKDYPYFYVVLVGKPEIQMLDKYYQAVSVPRKVIKESNRQDGVEIIIIRQYTTKTSGYHTNDKAIRAIFETGLQTARQIIDTETK
;
A
#
# COMPACT_ATOMS: atom_id res chain seq x y z
N MET A 1 -25.96 -1.93 -12.71
CA MET A 1 -26.63 -3.24 -12.55
C MET A 1 -27.26 -3.28 -11.17
N SER A 2 -28.54 -3.64 -11.09
CA SER A 2 -29.42 -3.69 -9.90
C SER A 2 -28.69 -4.03 -8.58
N THR A 3 -28.48 -3.01 -7.75
CA THR A 3 -27.67 -2.98 -6.52
C THR A 3 -28.52 -3.15 -5.25
N LEU A 4 -29.09 -4.33 -5.03
CA LEU A 4 -29.75 -4.63 -3.74
C LEU A 4 -29.31 -5.95 -3.12
N LEU A 5 -28.72 -6.86 -3.90
CA LEU A 5 -28.21 -8.14 -3.41
C LEU A 5 -26.79 -8.33 -3.91
N LEU A 6 -25.83 -8.21 -3.00
CA LEU A 6 -24.44 -8.56 -3.24
C LEU A 6 -24.34 -10.01 -3.72
N SER A 7 -23.43 -10.29 -4.65
CA SER A 7 -23.11 -11.64 -5.12
C SER A 7 -22.56 -12.50 -3.96
N LYS A 8 -22.61 -13.83 -4.09
CA LYS A 8 -22.12 -14.75 -3.03
C LYS A 8 -20.65 -14.49 -2.66
N GLU A 9 -19.83 -14.09 -3.64
CA GLU A 9 -18.42 -13.75 -3.44
C GLU A 9 -18.25 -12.44 -2.66
N GLU A 10 -19.04 -11.41 -2.99
CA GLU A 10 -19.02 -10.12 -2.28
C GLU A 10 -19.54 -10.21 -0.84
N ARG A 11 -20.47 -11.13 -0.56
CA ARG A 11 -21.00 -11.36 0.81
C ARG A 11 -19.94 -11.88 1.78
N GLY A 12 -18.94 -12.62 1.30
CA GLY A 12 -17.86 -13.17 2.13
C GLY A 12 -16.78 -12.14 2.51
N ILE A 13 -16.79 -10.97 1.87
CA ILE A 13 -15.75 -9.93 2.01
C ILE A 13 -16.19 -8.83 2.99
N ILE A 14 -17.48 -8.79 3.34
CA ILE A 14 -18.08 -7.73 4.14
C ILE A 14 -18.09 -8.13 5.61
N ILE A 15 -17.37 -7.36 6.42
CA ILE A 15 -17.34 -7.53 7.87
C ILE A 15 -18.29 -6.52 8.49
N PHE A 16 -19.23 -6.97 9.31
CA PHE A 16 -20.20 -6.10 9.99
C PHE A 16 -19.74 -5.71 11.39
N HIS A 17 -20.17 -4.54 11.87
CA HIS A 17 -19.85 -4.08 13.23
C HIS A 17 -20.62 -4.88 14.29
N ILE A 18 -21.92 -5.09 14.06
CA ILE A 18 -22.84 -5.67 15.04
C ILE A 18 -23.29 -7.07 14.59
N TRP A 19 -23.30 -7.99 15.55
CA TRP A 19 -23.79 -9.36 15.40
C TRP A 19 -23.16 -10.11 14.21
N LYS A 20 -21.83 -10.27 14.24
CA LYS A 20 -21.04 -10.79 13.12
C LYS A 20 -21.46 -12.17 12.61
N SER A 21 -22.03 -13.01 13.48
CA SER A 21 -22.51 -14.36 13.16
C SER A 21 -23.87 -14.40 12.45
N LEU A 22 -24.58 -13.28 12.35
CA LEU A 22 -25.91 -13.24 11.74
C LEU A 22 -25.81 -13.44 10.21
N PRO A 23 -26.55 -14.41 9.62
CA PRO A 23 -26.58 -14.60 8.17
C PRO A 23 -27.03 -13.35 7.43
N TYR A 24 -26.46 -13.09 6.26
CA TYR A 24 -26.71 -11.86 5.48
C TYR A 24 -28.20 -11.63 5.22
N ASN A 25 -28.93 -12.64 4.74
CA ASN A 25 -30.36 -12.49 4.43
C ASN A 25 -31.20 -12.20 5.67
N THR A 26 -30.89 -12.85 6.81
CA THR A 26 -31.56 -12.61 8.09
C THR A 26 -31.28 -11.21 8.61
N ARG A 27 -30.04 -10.72 8.45
CA ARG A 27 -29.67 -9.34 8.78
C ARG A 27 -30.51 -8.34 7.99
N ILE A 28 -30.56 -8.49 6.67
CA ILE A 28 -31.35 -7.59 5.81
C ILE A 28 -32.83 -7.63 6.20
N GLY A 29 -33.40 -8.82 6.40
CA GLY A 29 -34.79 -8.97 6.84
C GLY A 29 -35.07 -8.30 8.18
N LEU A 30 -34.22 -8.51 9.18
CA LEU A 30 -34.36 -7.91 10.51
C LEU A 30 -34.20 -6.39 10.47
N SER A 31 -33.25 -5.87 9.70
CA SER A 31 -33.05 -4.43 9.50
C SER A 31 -34.26 -3.76 8.87
N ILE A 32 -34.80 -4.33 7.78
CA ILE A 32 -35.99 -3.82 7.11
C ILE A 32 -37.18 -3.83 8.06
N PHE A 33 -37.37 -4.92 8.80
CA PHE A 33 -38.46 -5.06 9.76
C PHE A 33 -38.40 -3.99 10.87
N LEU A 34 -37.23 -3.78 11.47
CA LEU A 34 -37.03 -2.77 12.52
C LEU A 34 -37.25 -1.34 12.00
N ILE A 35 -36.71 -1.01 10.82
CA ILE A 35 -36.90 0.30 10.20
C ILE A 35 -38.38 0.53 9.90
N PHE A 36 -39.07 -0.46 9.33
CA PHE A 36 -40.50 -0.38 9.01
C PHE A 36 -41.35 -0.15 10.26
N ILE A 37 -41.12 -0.92 11.33
CA ILE A 37 -41.81 -0.73 12.61
C ILE A 37 -41.56 0.68 13.17
N GLY A 38 -40.33 1.17 13.09
CA GLY A 38 -40.01 2.51 13.54
C GLY A 38 -40.79 3.60 12.80
N PHE A 39 -40.93 3.49 11.48
CA PHE A 39 -41.78 4.40 10.70
C PHE A 39 -43.25 4.30 11.09
N VAL A 40 -43.78 3.08 11.28
CA VAL A 40 -45.17 2.86 11.73
C VAL A 40 -45.41 3.52 13.09
N ILE A 41 -44.50 3.35 14.04
CA ILE A 41 -44.59 3.98 15.36
C ILE A 41 -44.57 5.51 15.25
N GLN A 42 -43.68 6.09 14.46
CA GLN A 42 -43.61 7.55 14.25
C GLN A 42 -44.89 8.11 13.61
N TYR A 43 -45.44 7.38 12.64
CA TYR A 43 -46.68 7.76 11.96
C TYR A 43 -47.87 7.84 12.92
N TYR A 44 -48.05 6.83 13.78
CA TYR A 44 -49.19 6.80 14.71
C TYR A 44 -48.99 7.65 15.97
N SER A 45 -47.76 7.80 16.45
CA SER A 45 -47.47 8.58 17.66
C SER A 45 -47.32 10.07 17.42
N TYR A 46 -47.17 10.50 16.16
CA TYR A 46 -46.79 11.87 15.79
C TYR A 46 -45.52 12.36 16.50
N ALA A 47 -44.70 11.43 17.01
CA ALA A 47 -43.49 11.72 17.77
C ALA A 47 -42.30 11.05 17.10
N ALA A 48 -41.21 11.80 16.94
CA ALA A 48 -40.03 11.29 16.25
C ALA A 48 -39.26 10.24 17.07
N MET A 49 -39.14 10.45 18.39
CA MET A 49 -38.24 9.68 19.25
C MET A 49 -38.58 8.18 19.39
N PRO A 50 -39.84 7.76 19.63
CA PRO A 50 -40.13 6.36 19.90
C PRO A 50 -39.78 5.44 18.73
N GLY A 51 -40.10 5.83 17.50
CA GLY A 51 -39.74 5.03 16.32
C GLY A 51 -38.31 5.22 15.86
N ALA A 52 -37.65 6.34 16.17
CA ALA A 52 -36.25 6.57 15.82
C ALA A 52 -35.31 5.53 16.45
N LEU A 53 -35.63 5.01 17.64
CA LEU A 53 -34.87 3.93 18.28
C LEU A 53 -34.90 2.63 17.46
N PHE A 54 -36.04 2.29 16.89
CA PHE A 54 -36.18 1.10 16.04
C PHE A 54 -35.47 1.29 14.70
N ILE A 55 -35.59 2.49 14.10
CA ILE A 55 -34.87 2.84 12.87
C ILE A 55 -33.36 2.77 13.09
N LEU A 56 -32.87 3.32 14.21
CA LEU A 56 -31.46 3.25 14.57
C LEU A 56 -31.03 1.79 14.74
N GLY A 57 -31.79 0.98 15.49
CA GLY A 57 -31.48 -0.44 15.68
C GLY A 57 -31.38 -1.22 14.35
N GLY A 58 -32.32 -1.00 13.43
CA GLY A 58 -32.28 -1.59 12.10
C GLY A 58 -31.10 -1.11 11.26
N ASN A 59 -30.77 0.19 11.34
CA ASN A 59 -29.64 0.78 10.62
C ASN A 59 -28.28 0.30 11.16
N LEU A 60 -28.16 0.17 12.49
CA LEU A 60 -26.97 -0.35 13.18
C LEU A 60 -26.59 -1.76 12.70
N LEU A 61 -27.58 -2.61 12.42
CA LEU A 61 -27.36 -3.94 11.87
C LEU A 61 -26.76 -3.92 10.46
N LEU A 62 -26.99 -2.86 9.68
CA LEU A 62 -26.47 -2.69 8.33
C LEU A 62 -25.05 -2.09 8.30
N LEU A 63 -24.51 -1.66 9.44
CA LEU A 63 -23.21 -1.00 9.48
C LEU A 63 -22.07 -1.96 9.17
N VAL A 64 -21.35 -1.63 8.09
CA VAL A 64 -20.19 -2.37 7.61
C VAL A 64 -18.92 -1.78 8.24
N LYS A 65 -18.06 -2.64 8.77
CA LYS A 65 -16.74 -2.29 9.32
C LYS A 65 -15.70 -2.00 8.25
N GLY A 66 -15.90 -2.54 7.06
CA GLY A 66 -15.12 -2.27 5.87
C GLY A 66 -15.25 -3.39 4.85
N TYR A 67 -14.75 -3.14 3.65
CA TYR A 67 -14.52 -4.15 2.63
C TYR A 67 -13.09 -4.64 2.79
N ASP A 68 -12.87 -5.93 3.03
CA ASP A 68 -11.51 -6.48 3.09
C ASP A 68 -10.95 -6.62 1.66
N ASN A 69 -10.55 -5.49 1.06
CA ASN A 69 -9.94 -5.49 -0.27
C ASN A 69 -8.44 -5.79 -0.22
N ARG A 70 -8.02 -6.70 0.68
CA ARG A 70 -6.67 -7.25 0.63
C ARG A 70 -6.57 -8.00 -0.69
N ILE A 71 -5.74 -7.49 -1.58
CA ILE A 71 -5.50 -8.11 -2.88
C ILE A 71 -5.06 -9.54 -2.60
N LYS A 72 -5.90 -10.51 -2.95
CA LYS A 72 -5.49 -11.91 -3.03
C LYS A 72 -4.57 -12.02 -4.23
N LEU A 73 -3.29 -11.69 -4.03
CA LEU A 73 -2.23 -11.97 -4.99
C LEU A 73 -2.06 -13.50 -5.02
N ALA A 74 -2.93 -14.17 -5.76
CA ALA A 74 -2.84 -15.60 -5.99
C ALA A 74 -1.52 -15.92 -6.70
N GLY A 75 -0.77 -16.91 -6.21
CA GLY A 75 0.34 -17.50 -6.95
C GLY A 75 1.63 -17.79 -6.17
N TYR A 76 1.77 -17.36 -4.92
CA TYR A 76 3.07 -17.45 -4.23
C TYR A 76 3.10 -18.60 -3.21
N LYS A 77 4.07 -19.54 -3.32
CA LYS A 77 4.26 -20.70 -2.40
C LYS A 77 4.81 -20.32 -1.03
N ALA A 78 4.20 -20.81 0.05
CA ALA A 78 4.41 -20.40 1.44
C ALA A 78 5.82 -20.71 1.99
N ALA A 79 6.73 -19.76 1.82
CA ALA A 79 7.89 -19.50 2.67
C ALA A 79 8.26 -18.02 2.48
N ALA A 80 8.86 -17.40 3.49
CA ALA A 80 9.40 -16.04 3.39
C ALA A 80 10.64 -16.10 2.48
N GLU A 81 10.40 -16.05 1.19
CA GLU A 81 11.40 -16.25 0.15
C GLU A 81 11.47 -15.03 -0.76
N TRP A 82 12.66 -14.78 -1.29
CA TRP A 82 12.86 -13.83 -2.37
C TRP A 82 12.35 -14.47 -3.66
N ILE A 83 11.27 -13.92 -4.21
CA ILE A 83 10.63 -14.46 -5.41
C ILE A 83 11.05 -13.59 -6.60
N LYS A 84 11.50 -14.24 -7.68
CA LYS A 84 11.86 -13.54 -8.91
C LYS A 84 10.61 -12.96 -9.55
N THR A 85 10.71 -11.70 -9.95
CA THR A 85 9.62 -10.86 -10.44
C THR A 85 10.09 -10.08 -11.67
N ASP A 86 9.18 -9.91 -12.62
CA ASP A 86 9.38 -9.10 -13.83
C ASP A 86 9.03 -7.63 -13.62
N THR A 87 9.35 -6.80 -14.61
CA THR A 87 9.00 -5.36 -14.61
C THR A 87 7.49 -5.13 -14.65
N GLU A 88 6.74 -5.99 -15.35
CA GLU A 88 5.30 -5.87 -15.54
C GLU A 88 4.54 -6.02 -14.21
N GLN A 89 4.92 -6.98 -13.37
CA GLN A 89 4.36 -7.14 -12.03
C GLN A 89 4.61 -5.92 -11.14
N LEU A 90 5.77 -5.27 -11.26
CA LEU A 90 6.03 -4.03 -10.51
C LEU A 90 5.11 -2.89 -10.99
N GLU A 91 4.89 -2.79 -12.30
CA GLU A 91 3.95 -1.81 -12.87
C GLU A 91 2.52 -2.06 -12.42
N ASN A 92 2.08 -3.32 -12.40
CA ASN A 92 0.78 -3.74 -11.89
C ASN A 92 0.58 -3.33 -10.41
N ILE A 93 1.60 -3.50 -9.56
CA ILE A 93 1.56 -3.05 -8.15
C ILE A 93 1.39 -1.54 -8.06
N VAL A 94 2.13 -0.77 -8.86
CA VAL A 94 2.04 0.70 -8.88
C VAL A 94 0.67 1.17 -9.40
N GLU A 95 0.16 0.56 -10.46
CA GLU A 95 -1.15 0.89 -11.04
C GLU A 95 -2.27 0.56 -10.07
N LEU A 96 -2.21 -0.60 -9.42
CA LEU A 96 -3.20 -1.00 -8.42
C LEU A 96 -3.20 -0.01 -7.24
N ASN A 97 -2.05 0.42 -6.75
CA ASN A 97 -1.96 1.46 -5.73
C ASN A 97 -2.53 2.81 -6.20
N LYS A 98 -2.39 3.18 -7.49
CA LYS A 98 -3.02 4.38 -8.06
C LYS A 98 -4.54 4.25 -8.11
N LYS A 99 -5.08 3.11 -8.56
CA LYS A 99 -6.52 2.83 -8.61
C LYS A 99 -7.13 2.90 -7.21
N VAL A 100 -6.45 2.29 -6.25
CA VAL A 100 -6.82 2.29 -4.84
C VAL A 100 -6.85 3.71 -4.25
N LYS A 101 -5.84 4.55 -4.52
CA LYS A 101 -5.84 5.96 -4.08
C LYS A 101 -6.97 6.79 -4.70
N LYS A 102 -7.30 6.55 -5.97
CA LYS A 102 -8.44 7.23 -6.64
C LYS A 102 -9.79 6.80 -6.10
N TRP A 103 -9.89 5.62 -5.49
CA TRP A 103 -11.15 5.10 -4.96
C TRP A 103 -11.54 5.71 -3.59
N ASP A 104 -10.61 6.38 -2.93
CA ASP A 104 -10.76 7.06 -1.63
C ASP A 104 -11.21 8.53 -1.77
N THR A 105 -12.16 8.80 -2.68
CA THR A 105 -12.69 10.16 -2.95
C THR A 105 -14.20 10.23 -2.85
N SER A 106 -14.80 9.37 -2.02
CA SER A 106 -16.27 9.29 -1.90
C SER A 106 -16.83 10.40 -1.01
N ALA A 107 -17.92 11.05 -1.45
CA ALA A 107 -18.65 12.05 -0.68
C ALA A 107 -19.32 11.47 0.59
N THR A 108 -19.49 10.14 0.67
CA THR A 108 -20.07 9.45 1.82
C THR A 108 -19.03 8.90 2.79
N ASP A 109 -17.74 9.18 2.59
CA ASP A 109 -16.65 8.74 3.48
C ASP A 109 -15.96 9.95 4.10
N ILE A 110 -16.00 10.06 5.43
CA ILE A 110 -15.39 11.17 6.18
C ILE A 110 -13.84 11.14 6.14
N SER A 111 -13.23 10.08 5.59
CA SER A 111 -11.79 9.93 5.44
C SER A 111 -11.13 11.01 4.56
N ASN A 112 -11.91 11.67 3.70
CA ASN A 112 -11.41 12.59 2.69
C ASN A 112 -12.08 13.98 2.77
N PRO A 113 -11.43 15.06 2.28
CA PRO A 113 -11.95 16.42 2.38
C PRO A 113 -13.33 16.62 1.73
N MET A 114 -13.62 15.90 0.63
CA MET A 114 -14.92 15.98 -0.03
C MET A 114 -16.02 15.39 0.85
N GLY A 115 -15.79 14.23 1.46
CA GLY A 115 -16.75 13.64 2.38
C GLY A 115 -16.96 14.46 3.65
N ILE A 116 -15.92 15.12 4.17
CA ILE A 116 -16.07 16.09 5.27
C ILE A 116 -16.98 17.26 4.84
N ALA A 117 -16.75 17.83 3.66
CA ALA A 117 -17.56 18.95 3.16
C ALA A 117 -19.05 18.55 2.99
N PHE A 118 -19.31 17.37 2.41
CA PHE A 118 -20.67 16.84 2.26
C PHE A 118 -21.32 16.54 3.61
N PHE A 119 -20.58 15.94 4.55
CA PHE A 119 -21.08 15.70 5.90
C PHE A 119 -21.49 17.00 6.59
N ILE A 120 -20.64 18.03 6.54
CA ILE A 120 -20.95 19.36 7.12
C ILE A 120 -22.20 19.95 6.46
N LEU A 121 -22.29 19.92 5.12
CA LEU A 121 -23.46 20.41 4.40
C LEU A 121 -24.74 19.68 4.81
N THR A 122 -24.70 18.35 4.89
CA THR A 122 -25.85 17.53 5.32
C THR A 122 -26.24 17.84 6.77
N VAL A 123 -25.28 17.97 7.69
CA VAL A 123 -25.54 18.37 9.08
C VAL A 123 -26.21 19.74 9.14
N ILE A 124 -25.74 20.71 8.37
CA ILE A 124 -26.31 22.06 8.31
C ILE A 124 -27.77 22.00 7.82
N VAL A 125 -28.04 21.28 6.73
CA VAL A 125 -29.40 21.13 6.19
C VAL A 125 -30.33 20.48 7.20
N ILE A 126 -29.91 19.38 7.84
CA ILE A 126 -30.71 18.69 8.86
C ILE A 126 -30.96 19.61 10.06
N PHE A 127 -29.95 20.36 10.51
CA PHE A 127 -30.08 21.30 11.61
C PHE A 127 -31.11 22.38 11.32
N PHE A 128 -31.05 23.02 10.15
CA PHE A 128 -32.03 24.03 9.75
C PHE A 128 -33.44 23.44 9.60
N MET A 129 -33.58 22.24 9.02
CA MET A 129 -34.86 21.55 8.95
C MET A 129 -35.44 21.28 10.35
N TYR A 130 -34.62 20.83 11.28
CA TYR A 130 -35.02 20.54 12.65
C TYR A 130 -35.45 21.82 13.38
N VAL A 131 -34.64 22.89 13.35
CA VAL A 131 -34.96 24.17 13.98
C VAL A 131 -36.23 24.79 13.39
N TYR A 132 -36.39 24.77 12.07
CA TYR A 132 -37.60 25.25 11.42
C TYR A 132 -38.84 24.43 11.80
N SER A 133 -38.70 23.10 11.95
CA SER A 133 -39.80 22.24 12.41
C SER A 133 -40.28 22.59 13.83
N LEU A 134 -39.36 22.98 14.72
CA LEU A 134 -39.69 23.43 16.07
C LEU A 134 -40.39 24.79 16.05
N GLY A 135 -39.90 25.73 15.24
CA GLY A 135 -40.49 27.07 15.14
C GLY A 135 -41.87 27.10 14.50
N THR A 136 -42.18 26.13 13.63
CA THR A 136 -43.48 26.03 12.92
C THR A 136 -44.42 24.99 13.53
N TYR A 137 -44.01 24.28 14.58
CA TYR A 137 -44.74 23.14 15.14
C TYR A 137 -45.19 22.16 14.04
N ASN A 138 -44.24 21.70 13.23
CA ASN A 138 -44.48 20.77 12.11
C ASN A 138 -43.88 19.38 12.44
N PRO A 139 -44.63 18.47 13.10
CA PRO A 139 -44.15 17.15 13.47
C PRO A 139 -43.65 16.31 12.28
N PRO A 140 -44.30 16.32 11.09
CA PRO A 140 -43.76 15.62 9.92
C PRO A 140 -42.33 16.03 9.55
N LEU A 141 -42.01 17.32 9.60
CA LEU A 141 -40.68 17.81 9.29
C LEU A 141 -39.65 17.44 10.38
N GLN A 142 -40.08 17.43 11.64
CA GLN A 142 -39.26 16.97 12.76
C GLN A 142 -38.93 15.48 12.63
N ILE A 143 -39.92 14.65 12.29
CA ILE A 143 -39.76 13.21 12.04
C ILE A 143 -38.80 12.99 10.87
N ALA A 144 -38.98 13.72 9.77
CA ALA A 144 -38.12 13.62 8.60
C ALA A 144 -36.65 13.96 8.92
N SER A 145 -36.40 15.09 9.61
CA SER A 145 -35.03 15.50 9.96
C SER A 145 -34.31 14.49 10.85
N ILE A 146 -34.99 13.95 11.88
CA ILE A 146 -34.43 12.92 12.76
C ILE A 146 -34.16 11.62 12.00
N ASN A 147 -35.08 11.19 11.14
CA ASN A 147 -34.89 9.97 10.36
C ASN A 147 -33.74 10.08 9.36
N ILE A 148 -33.59 11.23 8.70
CA ILE A 148 -32.45 11.49 7.81
C ILE A 148 -31.14 11.39 8.60
N ALA A 149 -31.05 12.00 9.79
CA ALA A 149 -29.87 11.92 10.64
C ALA A 149 -29.56 10.47 11.04
N VAL A 150 -30.56 9.76 11.58
CA VAL A 150 -30.42 8.38 12.09
C VAL A 150 -30.05 7.41 10.98
N LEU A 151 -30.62 7.57 9.78
CA LEU A 151 -30.34 6.70 8.65
C LEU A 151 -28.98 6.98 8.02
N LEU A 152 -28.59 8.26 7.86
CA LEU A 152 -27.41 8.59 7.08
C LEU A 152 -26.13 8.73 7.91
N PHE A 153 -26.17 9.36 9.10
CA PHE A 153 -24.95 9.66 9.87
C PHE A 153 -24.09 8.44 10.17
N PRO A 154 -24.65 7.31 10.63
CA PRO A 154 -23.83 6.13 10.91
C PRO A 154 -22.98 5.69 9.72
N HIS A 155 -23.46 5.82 8.48
CA HIS A 155 -22.74 5.40 7.27
C HIS A 155 -21.57 6.31 6.89
N TRP A 156 -21.52 7.57 7.35
CA TRP A 156 -20.32 8.42 7.18
C TRP A 156 -19.16 7.96 8.06
N PHE A 157 -19.46 7.36 9.22
CA PHE A 157 -18.47 6.88 10.18
C PHE A 157 -18.17 5.38 10.04
N THR A 158 -19.14 4.59 9.56
CA THR A 158 -18.97 3.16 9.29
C THR A 158 -18.91 2.91 7.79
N GLY A 159 -17.77 2.41 7.30
CA GLY A 159 -17.50 2.33 5.88
C GLY A 159 -16.17 2.95 5.48
N ILE A 160 -15.45 3.56 6.44
CA ILE A 160 -14.08 4.05 6.25
C ILE A 160 -13.25 2.92 5.64
N LYS A 161 -12.89 3.09 4.36
CA LYS A 161 -12.17 2.07 3.62
C LYS A 161 -10.73 2.04 4.13
N ARG A 162 -10.42 1.08 5.00
CA ARG A 162 -9.05 0.84 5.44
C ARG A 162 -8.29 0.10 4.36
N ILE A 163 -7.64 0.86 3.49
CA ILE A 163 -6.72 0.33 2.50
C ILE A 163 -5.37 0.05 3.17
N THR A 164 -4.89 -1.19 3.08
CA THR A 164 -3.48 -1.48 3.36
C THR A 164 -2.63 -0.90 2.23
N THR A 165 -2.01 0.25 2.47
CA THR A 165 -1.00 0.80 1.54
C THR A 165 0.39 0.38 1.98
N THR A 166 1.25 0.07 1.01
CA THR A 166 2.68 -0.21 1.23
C THR A 166 3.52 0.94 0.65
N PRO A 167 3.44 2.17 1.22
CA PRO A 167 4.06 3.36 0.62
C PRO A 167 5.58 3.22 0.47
N LYS A 168 6.23 2.51 1.40
CA LYS A 168 7.65 2.17 1.33
C LYS A 168 8.00 1.39 0.07
N LEU A 169 7.25 0.32 -0.22
CA LEU A 169 7.46 -0.50 -1.42
C LEU A 169 7.26 0.32 -2.70
N ILE A 170 6.18 1.09 -2.77
CA ILE A 170 5.87 1.94 -3.93
C ILE A 170 6.99 2.96 -4.17
N ASN A 171 7.54 3.57 -3.12
CA ASN A 171 8.67 4.47 -3.24
C ASN A 171 9.94 3.76 -3.78
N LYS A 172 10.22 2.53 -3.33
CA LYS A 172 11.34 1.73 -3.87
C LYS A 172 11.15 1.42 -5.36
N ILE A 173 9.97 0.95 -5.77
CA ILE A 173 9.66 0.64 -7.17
C ILE A 173 9.85 1.88 -8.05
N ASN A 174 9.31 3.03 -7.62
CA ASN A 174 9.46 4.29 -8.36
C ASN A 174 10.93 4.73 -8.48
N LEU A 175 11.74 4.50 -7.43
CA LEU A 175 13.18 4.78 -7.47
C LEU A 175 13.90 3.88 -8.48
N TYR A 176 13.61 2.58 -8.50
CA TYR A 176 14.17 1.66 -9.50
C TYR A 176 13.77 2.05 -10.93
N GLN A 177 12.50 2.38 -11.18
CA GLN A 177 12.04 2.85 -12.49
C GLN A 177 12.72 4.15 -12.94
N ARG A 178 13.01 5.08 -12.01
CA ARG A 178 13.79 6.29 -12.32
C ARG A 178 15.25 5.95 -12.64
N LEU A 179 15.84 5.04 -11.87
CA LEU A 179 17.22 4.59 -12.07
C LEU A 179 17.37 3.92 -13.44
N MET A 180 16.53 2.94 -13.76
CA MET A 180 16.56 2.22 -15.04
C MET A 180 16.41 3.15 -16.24
N ARG A 181 15.53 4.16 -16.16
CA ARG A 181 15.40 5.15 -17.24
C ARG A 181 16.68 5.95 -17.46
N GLY A 182 17.45 6.19 -16.40
CA GLY A 182 18.71 6.92 -16.48
C GLY A 182 19.89 6.09 -16.99
N PHE A 183 19.80 4.76 -16.96
CA PHE A 183 20.87 3.83 -17.36
C PHE A 183 20.41 2.85 -18.46
N LYS A 184 19.44 3.26 -19.28
CA LYS A 184 18.79 2.37 -20.25
C LYS A 184 19.78 1.90 -21.32
N GLU A 185 20.68 2.77 -21.75
CA GLU A 185 21.65 2.47 -22.81
C GLU A 185 22.77 1.57 -22.29
N GLU A 186 23.26 1.82 -21.08
CA GLU A 186 24.34 1.06 -20.44
C GLU A 186 23.93 -0.37 -20.06
N LEU A 187 22.62 -0.60 -19.85
CA LEU A 187 22.05 -1.88 -19.45
C LEU A 187 21.38 -2.64 -20.59
N ILE A 188 21.47 -2.18 -21.85
CA ILE A 188 20.72 -2.74 -22.97
C ILE A 188 21.01 -4.23 -23.22
N ASN A 189 22.25 -4.66 -22.94
CA ASN A 189 22.70 -6.04 -23.11
C ASN A 189 22.62 -6.87 -21.82
N ASP A 190 22.28 -6.24 -20.69
CA ASP A 190 22.23 -6.92 -19.40
C ASP A 190 20.83 -7.41 -19.08
N LYS A 191 20.76 -8.51 -18.35
CA LYS A 191 19.51 -9.07 -17.88
C LYS A 191 19.16 -8.51 -16.51
N ILE A 192 18.14 -7.66 -16.48
CA ILE A 192 17.60 -7.08 -15.26
C ILE A 192 16.47 -7.97 -14.73
N SER A 193 16.51 -8.30 -13.45
CA SER A 193 15.43 -8.99 -12.77
C SER A 193 15.14 -8.35 -11.41
N PHE A 194 13.90 -8.43 -10.96
CA PHE A 194 13.51 -7.98 -9.64
C PHE A 194 13.30 -9.18 -8.73
N MET A 195 13.55 -8.98 -7.45
CA MET A 195 13.17 -9.95 -6.43
C MET A 195 12.30 -9.26 -5.42
N MET A 196 11.11 -9.82 -5.17
CA MET A 196 10.19 -9.31 -4.16
C MET A 196 10.27 -10.16 -2.89
N TRP A 197 10.30 -9.48 -1.75
CA TRP A 197 10.11 -10.11 -0.46
C TRP A 197 8.64 -10.09 -0.07
N VAL A 198 8.07 -11.26 0.14
CA VAL A 198 6.65 -11.44 0.41
C VAL A 198 6.47 -11.87 1.86
N LYS A 199 5.64 -11.15 2.62
CA LYS A 199 5.32 -11.47 4.02
C LYS A 199 3.90 -12.00 4.16
N GLY A 200 3.70 -12.89 5.13
CA GLY A 200 2.40 -13.43 5.55
C GLY A 200 2.22 -14.91 5.20
N GLU A 201 1.65 -15.67 6.14
CA GLU A 201 1.42 -17.12 6.01
C GLU A 201 0.19 -17.44 5.15
N GLU A 202 -0.94 -16.76 5.40
CA GLU A 202 -2.20 -16.97 4.65
C GLU A 202 -2.39 -15.99 3.49
N GLN A 203 -1.89 -14.76 3.64
CA GLN A 203 -2.04 -13.69 2.65
C GLN A 203 -0.72 -13.00 2.42
N LYS A 204 -0.28 -13.06 1.16
CA LYS A 204 1.06 -12.74 0.75
C LYS A 204 1.15 -11.33 0.23
N LEU A 205 1.67 -10.44 1.09
CA LEU A 205 1.82 -9.03 0.78
C LEU A 205 3.29 -8.74 0.42
N PRO A 206 3.55 -8.23 -0.79
CA PRO A 206 4.85 -7.69 -1.14
C PRO A 206 5.23 -6.60 -0.14
N SER A 207 6.42 -6.72 0.43
CA SER A 207 6.90 -5.83 1.47
C SER A 207 8.25 -5.21 1.16
N ASP A 208 9.03 -5.87 0.30
CA ASP A 208 10.29 -5.33 -0.21
C ASP A 208 10.54 -5.74 -1.67
N VAL A 209 11.43 -5.00 -2.34
CA VAL A 209 11.91 -5.27 -3.69
C VAL A 209 13.38 -4.90 -3.80
N LYS A 210 14.17 -5.78 -4.41
CA LYS A 210 15.56 -5.52 -4.82
C LYS A 210 15.74 -5.79 -6.31
N MET A 211 16.63 -5.05 -6.94
CA MET A 211 16.96 -5.21 -8.35
C MET A 211 18.26 -6.01 -8.48
N LYS A 212 18.28 -7.03 -9.34
CA LYS A 212 19.46 -7.81 -9.70
C LYS A 212 19.78 -7.58 -11.17
N ILE A 213 21.06 -7.37 -11.46
CA ILE A 213 21.60 -7.23 -12.79
C ILE A 213 22.56 -8.38 -13.02
N GLU A 214 22.23 -9.18 -14.02
CA GLU A 214 23.08 -10.24 -14.57
C GLU A 214 23.69 -9.68 -15.86
N PHE A 215 25.00 -9.54 -15.89
CA PHE A 215 25.68 -8.86 -16.99
C PHE A 215 25.91 -9.80 -18.17
N ALA A 216 25.90 -9.23 -19.38
CA ALA A 216 26.36 -9.95 -20.57
C ALA A 216 27.81 -10.45 -20.36
N ASN A 217 28.06 -11.71 -20.74
CA ASN A 217 29.36 -12.37 -20.64
C ASN A 217 29.94 -12.44 -19.21
N GLN A 218 29.09 -12.37 -18.17
CA GLN A 218 29.60 -12.49 -16.81
C GLN A 218 30.24 -13.88 -16.56
N PRO A 219 31.40 -13.95 -15.88
CA PRO A 219 32.01 -15.23 -15.52
C PRO A 219 31.08 -16.00 -14.57
N GLU A 220 31.12 -17.34 -14.60
CA GLU A 220 30.20 -18.19 -13.81
C GLU A 220 30.31 -17.94 -12.29
N GLY A 221 31.47 -17.50 -11.82
CA GLY A 221 31.67 -17.12 -10.43
C GLY A 221 31.00 -15.79 -10.06
N LEU A 222 30.65 -14.90 -11.00
CA LEU A 222 30.03 -13.61 -10.69
C LEU A 222 28.52 -13.80 -10.64
N LEU A 223 27.95 -13.77 -9.42
CA LEU A 223 26.50 -14.02 -9.23
C LEU A 223 25.64 -12.83 -9.66
N GLY A 224 26.24 -11.65 -9.78
CA GLY A 224 25.64 -10.43 -10.33
C GLY A 224 25.73 -9.23 -9.39
N MET A 225 25.12 -8.13 -9.82
CA MET A 225 25.02 -6.89 -9.04
C MET A 225 23.61 -6.71 -8.49
N TYR A 226 23.49 -6.42 -7.21
CA TYR A 226 22.24 -6.18 -6.52
C TYR A 226 22.15 -4.72 -6.10
N ALA A 227 21.18 -3.99 -6.64
CA ALA A 227 20.85 -2.65 -6.19
C ALA A 227 19.73 -2.73 -5.14
N GLN A 228 20.01 -2.23 -3.95
CA GLN A 228 19.11 -2.35 -2.79
C GLN A 228 18.78 -0.96 -2.22
N ILE A 229 17.54 -0.83 -1.73
CA ILE A 229 17.06 0.40 -1.06
C ILE A 229 16.57 0.01 0.33
N SER A 230 17.20 0.54 1.38
CA SER A 230 16.63 0.54 2.73
C SER A 230 15.77 1.80 2.92
N MET A 231 14.68 1.71 3.69
CA MET A 231 13.87 2.87 4.06
C MET A 231 14.16 3.21 5.52
N ASN A 232 14.96 4.25 5.74
CA ASN A 232 15.32 4.72 7.07
C ASN A 232 14.27 5.72 7.56
N ASN A 233 13.76 5.52 8.77
CA ASN A 233 12.87 6.50 9.40
C ASN A 233 13.69 7.52 10.19
N VAL A 234 13.60 8.80 9.83
CA VAL A 234 14.25 9.90 10.53
C VAL A 234 13.16 10.88 10.93
N GLN A 235 12.95 11.04 12.25
CA GLN A 235 11.93 11.93 12.82
C GLN A 235 10.52 11.69 12.24
N GLY A 236 10.14 10.43 12.05
CA GLY A 236 8.83 10.05 11.52
C GLY A 236 8.71 10.12 10.00
N LYS A 237 9.71 10.64 9.28
CA LYS A 237 9.74 10.65 7.81
C LYS A 237 10.66 9.56 7.27
N ASP A 238 10.16 8.80 6.30
CA ASP A 238 10.93 7.75 5.65
C ASP A 238 11.80 8.32 4.52
N TYR A 239 13.08 7.96 4.53
CA TYR A 239 14.07 8.35 3.53
C TYR A 239 14.71 7.11 2.90
N PRO A 240 14.87 7.07 1.56
CA PRO A 240 15.58 5.98 0.91
C PRO A 240 17.08 6.08 1.19
N TYR A 241 17.69 4.94 1.48
CA TYR A 241 19.13 4.72 1.56
C TYR A 241 19.51 3.63 0.57
N PHE A 242 20.16 4.05 -0.52
CA PHE A 242 20.51 3.20 -1.65
C PHE A 242 21.95 2.73 -1.55
N TYR A 243 22.17 1.46 -1.90
CA TYR A 243 23.48 0.85 -1.99
C TYR A 243 23.48 -0.26 -3.04
N VAL A 244 24.68 -0.56 -3.53
CA VAL A 244 24.93 -1.65 -4.47
C VAL A 244 25.75 -2.73 -3.78
N VAL A 245 25.46 -3.98 -4.11
CA VAL A 245 26.15 -5.15 -3.61
C VAL A 245 26.57 -6.01 -4.80
N LEU A 246 27.86 -6.18 -5.02
CA LEU A 246 28.41 -7.14 -5.97
C LEU A 246 28.67 -8.44 -5.23
N VAL A 247 28.23 -9.56 -5.79
CA VAL A 247 28.38 -10.87 -5.16
C VAL A 247 29.06 -11.81 -6.15
N GLY A 248 30.14 -12.46 -5.70
CA GLY A 248 30.85 -13.48 -6.45
C GLY A 248 31.17 -14.69 -5.58
N LYS A 249 31.35 -15.83 -6.22
CA LYS A 249 31.89 -17.02 -5.59
C LYS A 249 33.40 -16.82 -5.29
N PRO A 250 33.97 -17.52 -4.30
CA PRO A 250 35.34 -17.30 -3.86
C PRO A 250 36.40 -17.53 -4.94
N GLU A 251 36.11 -18.32 -5.97
CA GLU A 251 37.05 -18.66 -7.04
C GLU A 251 37.48 -17.43 -7.87
N ILE A 252 36.64 -16.40 -7.96
CA ILE A 252 36.98 -15.14 -8.66
C ILE A 252 37.99 -14.31 -7.85
N GLN A 253 38.00 -14.46 -6.52
CA GLN A 253 38.83 -13.65 -5.61
C GLN A 253 38.55 -12.15 -5.80
N MET A 254 37.26 -11.78 -5.79
CA MET A 254 36.78 -10.42 -5.95
C MET A 254 37.46 -9.44 -5.00
N LEU A 255 37.64 -9.85 -3.74
CA LEU A 255 38.20 -9.00 -2.70
C LEU A 255 39.70 -8.76 -2.88
N ASP A 256 40.43 -9.79 -3.29
CA ASP A 256 41.89 -9.72 -3.37
C ASP A 256 42.34 -9.04 -4.67
N LYS A 257 41.64 -9.29 -5.78
CA LYS A 257 42.01 -8.74 -7.10
C LYS A 257 41.43 -7.37 -7.40
N TYR A 258 40.16 -7.13 -7.04
CA TYR A 258 39.41 -6.00 -7.58
C TYR A 258 39.03 -4.94 -6.55
N TYR A 259 38.81 -5.33 -5.29
CA TYR A 259 38.34 -4.40 -4.25
C TYR A 259 39.20 -3.14 -4.14
N GLN A 260 40.53 -3.26 -4.19
CA GLN A 260 41.43 -2.11 -4.07
C GLN A 260 41.34 -1.18 -5.29
N ALA A 261 41.16 -1.73 -6.49
CA ALA A 261 41.06 -0.96 -7.73
C ALA A 261 39.75 -0.16 -7.88
N VAL A 262 38.72 -0.48 -7.09
CA VAL A 262 37.44 0.27 -7.09
C VAL A 262 37.67 1.72 -6.67
N SER A 263 37.59 2.64 -7.62
CA SER A 263 37.58 4.08 -7.35
C SER A 263 36.16 4.52 -6.95
N VAL A 264 36.02 5.18 -5.80
CA VAL A 264 34.72 5.66 -5.32
C VAL A 264 34.68 7.20 -5.29
N PRO A 265 33.57 7.83 -5.70
CA PRO A 265 33.43 9.27 -5.64
C PRO A 265 33.33 9.80 -4.19
N ARG A 266 33.53 11.11 -4.01
CA ARG A 266 33.47 11.76 -2.68
C ARG A 266 32.12 11.48 -2.00
N LYS A 267 32.16 11.05 -0.73
CA LYS A 267 31.01 10.62 0.11
C LYS A 267 30.40 9.25 -0.26
N VAL A 268 31.02 8.49 -1.15
CA VAL A 268 30.74 7.07 -1.34
C VAL A 268 31.89 6.27 -0.74
N ILE A 269 31.56 5.14 -0.11
CA ILE A 269 32.51 4.18 0.43
C ILE A 269 32.28 2.81 -0.18
N LYS A 270 33.34 2.01 -0.16
CA LYS A 270 33.31 0.58 -0.44
C LYS A 270 33.58 -0.19 0.84
N GLU A 271 32.91 -1.32 1.00
CA GLU A 271 33.12 -2.27 2.09
C GLU A 271 33.23 -3.67 1.50
N SER A 272 34.06 -4.49 2.11
CA SER A 272 34.19 -5.91 1.76
C SER A 272 33.58 -6.77 2.85
N ASN A 273 32.97 -7.88 2.43
CA ASN A 273 32.49 -8.90 3.35
C ASN A 273 32.63 -10.30 2.72
N ARG A 274 32.78 -11.33 3.57
CA ARG A 274 32.70 -12.73 3.20
C ARG A 274 31.58 -13.36 4.03
N GLN A 275 30.49 -13.75 3.38
CA GLN A 275 29.31 -14.29 4.05
C GLN A 275 28.72 -15.42 3.23
N ASP A 276 28.22 -16.48 3.88
CA ASP A 276 27.53 -17.61 3.23
C ASP A 276 28.28 -18.23 2.04
N GLY A 277 29.62 -18.30 2.14
CA GLY A 277 30.47 -18.88 1.10
C GLY A 277 30.62 -18.01 -0.15
N VAL A 278 30.26 -16.72 -0.10
CA VAL A 278 30.45 -15.76 -1.20
C VAL A 278 31.27 -14.54 -0.76
N GLU A 279 31.92 -13.90 -1.74
CA GLU A 279 32.61 -12.64 -1.59
C GLU A 279 31.72 -11.48 -2.02
N ILE A 280 31.72 -10.42 -1.20
CA ILE A 280 30.78 -9.31 -1.34
C ILE A 280 31.52 -7.99 -1.34
N ILE A 281 31.28 -7.15 -2.36
CA ILE A 281 31.69 -5.75 -2.38
C ILE A 281 30.43 -4.89 -2.27
N ILE A 282 30.34 -4.10 -1.20
CA ILE A 282 29.23 -3.17 -0.95
C ILE A 282 29.70 -1.76 -1.29
N ILE A 283 28.93 -1.07 -2.13
CA ILE A 283 29.18 0.34 -2.47
C ILE A 283 28.00 1.15 -1.96
N ARG A 284 28.26 2.06 -1.03
CA ARG A 284 27.21 2.81 -0.33
C ARG A 284 27.63 4.23 0.02
N GLN A 285 26.66 5.08 0.30
CA GLN A 285 26.95 6.43 0.78
C GLN A 285 27.57 6.37 2.18
N TYR A 286 28.62 7.17 2.41
CA TYR A 286 29.19 7.37 3.73
C TYR A 286 28.14 7.94 4.69
N THR A 287 28.04 7.36 5.88
CA THR A 287 27.10 7.76 6.93
C THR A 287 27.86 8.11 8.21
N THR A 288 27.47 9.18 8.86
CA THR A 288 27.90 9.50 10.24
C THR A 288 26.74 9.26 11.20
N LYS A 289 27.00 9.34 12.51
CA LYS A 289 25.93 9.26 13.54
C LYS A 289 24.82 10.29 13.31
N THR A 290 25.10 11.42 12.65
CA THR A 290 24.19 12.56 12.46
C THR A 290 23.81 12.83 11.00
N SER A 291 24.38 12.12 10.02
CA SER A 291 24.17 12.43 8.59
C SER A 291 24.33 11.21 7.68
N GLY A 292 23.82 11.29 6.46
CA GLY A 292 24.03 10.27 5.43
C GLY A 292 23.00 9.14 5.42
N TYR A 293 22.01 9.17 6.33
CA TYR A 293 20.91 8.18 6.38
C TYR A 293 19.93 8.25 5.19
N HIS A 294 20.14 9.20 4.27
CA HIS A 294 19.36 9.37 3.05
C HIS A 294 20.30 9.49 1.85
N THR A 295 19.99 8.76 0.79
CA THR A 295 20.67 8.86 -0.51
C THR A 295 19.76 9.61 -1.49
N ASN A 296 20.18 10.80 -1.93
CA ASN A 296 19.44 11.58 -2.92
C ASN A 296 19.71 11.06 -4.35
N ASP A 297 18.93 11.53 -5.33
CA ASP A 297 19.01 11.03 -6.72
C ASP A 297 20.42 11.12 -7.33
N LYS A 298 21.20 12.17 -7.02
CA LYS A 298 22.59 12.30 -7.49
C LYS A 298 23.50 11.23 -6.89
N ALA A 299 23.40 11.00 -5.59
CA ALA A 299 24.18 9.98 -4.90
C ALA A 299 23.76 8.56 -5.31
N ILE A 300 22.46 8.32 -5.56
CA ILE A 300 21.96 7.04 -6.09
C ILE A 300 22.64 6.74 -7.44
N ARG A 301 22.64 7.72 -8.36
CA ARG A 301 23.30 7.57 -9.67
C ARG A 301 24.78 7.28 -9.53
N ALA A 302 25.49 8.06 -8.72
CA ALA A 302 26.93 7.88 -8.50
C ALA A 302 27.26 6.48 -7.94
N ILE A 303 26.53 6.01 -6.93
CA ILE A 303 26.73 4.68 -6.34
C ILE A 303 26.44 3.58 -7.37
N PHE A 304 25.36 3.72 -8.14
CA PHE A 304 24.99 2.75 -9.14
C PHE A 304 26.01 2.67 -10.28
N GLU A 305 26.45 3.82 -10.78
CA GLU A 305 27.48 3.92 -11.81
C GLU A 305 28.81 3.31 -11.36
N THR A 306 29.24 3.59 -10.12
CA THR A 306 30.45 2.95 -9.56
C THR A 306 30.30 1.43 -9.48
N GLY A 307 29.10 0.94 -9.12
CA GLY A 307 28.78 -0.48 -9.14
C GLY A 307 28.87 -1.11 -10.53
N LEU A 308 28.30 -0.46 -11.55
CA LEU A 308 28.37 -0.91 -12.93
C LEU A 308 29.81 -0.96 -13.43
N GLN A 309 30.58 0.11 -13.24
CA GLN A 309 31.98 0.18 -13.67
C GLN A 309 32.82 -0.92 -13.01
N THR A 310 32.62 -1.14 -11.70
CA THR A 310 33.31 -2.22 -10.98
C THR A 310 32.95 -3.60 -11.53
N ALA A 311 31.67 -3.84 -11.80
CA ALA A 311 31.23 -5.12 -12.37
C ALA A 311 31.83 -5.36 -13.76
N ARG A 312 31.81 -4.34 -14.63
CA ARG A 312 32.40 -4.41 -15.97
C ARG A 312 33.90 -4.67 -15.91
N GLN A 313 34.62 -4.01 -15.01
CA GLN A 313 36.05 -4.25 -14.80
C GLN A 313 36.35 -5.71 -14.43
N ILE A 314 35.54 -6.32 -13.56
CA ILE A 314 35.67 -7.74 -13.20
C ILE A 314 35.47 -8.62 -14.44
N ILE A 315 34.40 -8.35 -15.21
CA ILE A 315 34.06 -9.12 -16.41
C ILE A 315 35.17 -9.02 -17.47
N ASP A 316 35.63 -7.81 -17.77
CA ASP A 316 36.65 -7.55 -18.78
C ASP A 316 38.00 -8.19 -18.45
N THR A 317 38.26 -8.43 -17.16
CA THR A 317 39.52 -9.05 -16.69
C THR A 317 39.43 -10.58 -16.70
N GLU A 318 38.29 -11.15 -16.31
CA GLU A 318 38.10 -12.62 -16.26
C GLU A 318 37.74 -13.22 -17.65
N THR A 319 37.35 -12.40 -18.63
CA THR A 319 37.06 -12.85 -20.01
C THR A 319 38.29 -12.82 -20.94
N LYS A 320 39.39 -12.22 -20.49
CA LYS A 320 40.67 -12.21 -21.21
C LYS A 320 41.53 -13.40 -20.85
#